data_AF-A0A3D0V855-F1
#
_entry.id   AF-A0A3D0V855-F1
#
_cell.length_a   1.000
_cell.length_b   1.000
_cell.length_c   1.000
_cell.angle_alpha   90.00
_cell.angle_beta   90.00
_cell.angle_gamma   90.00
#
_symmetry.space_group_name_H-M   'P 1'
#
loop_
_entity.id
_entity.type
_entity.pdbx_description
1 polymer ?
#
loop_
_entity_poly.entity_id
_entity_poly.type
_entity_poly.pdbx_seq_one_letter_code
_entity_poly.pdbx_strand_id
1 'polypeptide(L)'
;MGIFKRKSSEAVTVDSALTFFTYSKANEFRAIAREVFAEMGLEVQIHPGHAVDDSGREFGFWNIGAICYEQPQAKWRGVIADHLQRVLASFEAPDPFGVLASQDVERRTFARLYDEASIPGIDSYPHRELAPGIVEMLALDLPDTVAVFNHHNANKFGGWEALQK
;
A
#
# COMPACT_ATOMS: atom_id res chain seq x y z
N MET A 1 33.49 -44.96 -7.83
CA MET A 1 33.76 -43.58 -8.31
C MET A 1 32.41 -42.92 -8.60
N GLY A 2 31.85 -42.19 -7.64
CA GLY A 2 30.53 -41.57 -7.75
C GLY A 2 30.61 -40.21 -8.43
N ILE A 3 29.76 -39.99 -9.44
CA ILE A 3 29.68 -38.75 -10.21
C ILE A 3 28.75 -37.78 -9.45
N PHE A 4 29.32 -36.70 -8.90
CA PHE A 4 28.56 -35.60 -8.32
C PHE A 4 27.92 -34.77 -9.44
N LYS A 5 26.60 -34.89 -9.60
CA LYS A 5 25.80 -34.06 -10.50
C LYS A 5 25.62 -32.69 -9.83
N ARG A 6 26.38 -31.68 -10.27
CA ARG A 6 26.16 -30.28 -9.89
C ARG A 6 24.75 -29.88 -10.34
N LYS A 7 23.89 -29.54 -9.37
CA LYS A 7 22.58 -28.93 -9.62
C LYS A 7 22.84 -27.54 -10.21
N SER A 8 22.45 -27.33 -11.47
CA SER A 8 22.50 -26.03 -12.12
C SER A 8 21.67 -25.04 -11.30
N SER A 9 22.30 -23.93 -10.92
CA SER A 9 21.63 -22.77 -10.33
C SER A 9 20.71 -22.18 -11.39
N GLU A 10 19.43 -22.56 -11.40
CA GLU A 10 18.41 -21.83 -12.15
C GLU A 10 18.45 -20.36 -11.70
N ALA A 11 18.54 -19.44 -12.66
CA ALA A 11 18.45 -18.02 -12.37
C ALA A 11 17.10 -17.75 -11.69
N VAL A 12 17.15 -17.32 -10.43
CA VAL A 12 15.95 -17.02 -9.66
C VAL A 12 15.33 -15.75 -10.25
N THR A 13 14.26 -15.90 -11.03
CA THR A 13 13.50 -14.77 -11.56
C THR A 13 12.79 -14.06 -10.41
N VAL A 14 13.14 -12.80 -10.18
CA VAL A 14 12.48 -11.92 -9.21
C VAL A 14 11.11 -11.49 -9.75
N ASP A 15 10.16 -11.27 -8.86
CA ASP A 15 8.87 -10.70 -9.23
C ASP A 15 9.03 -9.19 -9.51
N SER A 16 8.37 -8.67 -10.56
CA SER A 16 8.51 -7.27 -10.96
C SER A 16 7.74 -6.29 -10.08
N ALA A 17 6.69 -6.75 -9.38
CA ALA A 17 5.86 -5.92 -8.53
C ALA A 17 6.24 -6.05 -7.04
N LEU A 18 6.68 -7.25 -6.62
CA LEU A 18 7.16 -7.54 -5.27
C LEU A 18 8.62 -7.99 -5.34
N THR A 19 9.53 -7.04 -5.59
CA THR A 19 10.92 -7.30 -6.01
C THR A 19 11.78 -8.03 -4.97
N PHE A 20 11.34 -8.09 -3.72
CA PHE A 20 11.95 -8.90 -2.67
C PHE A 20 11.56 -10.39 -2.76
N PHE A 21 10.49 -10.74 -3.47
CA PHE A 21 10.11 -12.11 -3.74
C PHE A 21 10.71 -12.64 -5.05
N THR A 22 10.93 -13.95 -5.07
CA THR A 22 11.00 -14.70 -6.33
C THR A 22 9.61 -14.77 -6.95
N TYR A 23 9.50 -14.94 -8.27
CA TYR A 23 8.22 -15.09 -8.95
C TYR A 23 7.34 -16.20 -8.32
N SER A 24 7.94 -17.34 -7.96
CA SER A 24 7.23 -18.42 -7.26
C SER A 24 6.68 -17.98 -5.91
N LYS A 25 7.49 -17.29 -5.10
CA LYS A 25 7.07 -16.83 -3.77
C LYS A 25 6.01 -15.75 -3.82
N ALA A 26 6.09 -14.85 -4.79
CA ALA A 26 5.05 -13.85 -5.01
C ALA A 26 3.71 -14.49 -5.39
N ASN A 27 3.71 -15.56 -6.19
CA ASN A 27 2.49 -16.30 -6.52
C ASN A 27 1.91 -17.07 -5.33
N GLU A 28 2.76 -17.67 -4.49
CA GLU A 28 2.31 -18.28 -3.23
C GLU A 28 1.67 -17.24 -2.31
N PHE A 29 2.30 -16.06 -2.17
CA PHE A 29 1.74 -14.94 -1.40
C PHE A 29 0.38 -14.51 -1.95
N ARG A 30 0.26 -14.29 -3.27
CA ARG A 30 -1.00 -13.90 -3.94
C ARG A 30 -2.09 -14.95 -3.79
N ALA A 31 -1.75 -16.24 -3.81
CA ALA A 31 -2.70 -17.32 -3.59
C ALA A 31 -3.25 -17.29 -2.16
N ILE A 32 -2.38 -17.16 -1.16
CA ILE A 32 -2.80 -17.04 0.24
C ILE A 32 -3.62 -15.77 0.45
N ALA A 33 -3.21 -14.64 -0.12
CA ALA A 33 -3.96 -13.39 -0.03
C ALA A 33 -5.38 -13.54 -0.58
N ARG A 34 -5.54 -14.17 -1.76
CA ARG A 34 -6.86 -14.46 -2.34
C ARG A 34 -7.74 -15.30 -1.41
N GLU A 35 -7.19 -16.34 -0.81
CA GLU A 35 -7.93 -17.18 0.15
C GLU A 35 -8.38 -16.37 1.37
N VAL A 36 -7.51 -15.52 1.91
CA VAL A 36 -7.85 -14.68 3.07
C VAL A 36 -8.94 -13.66 2.70
N PHE A 37 -8.88 -13.00 1.54
CA PHE A 37 -9.97 -12.12 1.09
C PHE A 37 -11.30 -12.86 1.03
N ALA A 38 -11.32 -14.07 0.44
CA ALA A 38 -12.52 -14.89 0.35
C ALA A 38 -13.05 -15.32 1.73
N GLU A 39 -12.17 -15.69 2.67
CA GLU A 39 -12.52 -16.01 4.06
C GLU A 39 -13.14 -14.81 4.79
N MET A 40 -12.75 -13.59 4.42
CA MET A 40 -13.30 -12.33 4.93
C MET A 40 -14.57 -11.87 4.18
N GLY A 41 -15.06 -12.66 3.22
CA GLY A 41 -16.26 -12.34 2.44
C GLY A 41 -16.05 -11.25 1.37
N LEU A 42 -14.81 -11.00 0.96
CA LEU A 42 -14.46 -10.03 -0.08
C LEU A 42 -14.10 -10.74 -1.38
N GLU A 43 -14.90 -10.48 -2.42
CA GLU A 43 -14.54 -10.85 -3.79
C GLU A 43 -13.57 -9.80 -4.34
N VAL A 44 -12.39 -10.26 -4.79
CA VAL A 44 -11.33 -9.38 -5.29
C VAL A 44 -10.66 -9.94 -6.54
N GLN A 45 -10.29 -9.05 -7.44
CA GLN A 45 -9.36 -9.32 -8.53
C GLN A 45 -7.93 -9.11 -8.05
N ILE A 46 -7.09 -10.15 -8.19
CA ILE A 46 -5.67 -10.09 -7.80
C ILE A 46 -4.82 -9.62 -8.97
N HIS A 47 -4.09 -8.52 -8.77
CA HIS A 47 -3.08 -7.97 -9.67
C HIS A 47 -1.66 -8.25 -9.15
N PRO A 48 -0.60 -7.97 -9.94
CA PRO A 48 0.77 -8.21 -9.48
C PRO A 48 1.12 -7.50 -8.16
N GLY A 49 0.69 -6.24 -7.96
CA GLY A 49 1.06 -5.43 -6.80
C GLY A 49 -0.08 -5.05 -5.85
N HIS A 50 -1.33 -5.44 -6.15
CA HIS A 50 -2.51 -5.09 -5.35
C HIS A 50 -3.69 -6.03 -5.62
N ALA A 51 -4.74 -5.94 -4.82
CA ALA A 51 -6.06 -6.49 -5.13
C ALA A 51 -7.08 -5.36 -5.34
N VAL A 52 -8.11 -5.58 -6.17
CA VAL A 52 -9.22 -4.62 -6.36
C VAL A 52 -10.54 -5.35 -6.08
N ASP A 53 -11.42 -4.76 -5.26
CA ASP A 53 -12.77 -5.29 -5.04
C ASP A 53 -13.81 -4.74 -6.04
N ASP A 54 -15.04 -5.25 -5.98
CA ASP A 54 -16.12 -4.84 -6.89
C ASP A 54 -16.53 -3.36 -6.77
N SER A 55 -16.17 -2.70 -5.67
CA SER A 55 -16.39 -1.26 -5.48
C SER A 55 -15.24 -0.40 -6.02
N GLY A 56 -14.19 -1.03 -6.55
CA GLY A 56 -12.98 -0.36 -7.03
C GLY A 56 -11.98 -0.01 -5.93
N ARG A 57 -12.13 -0.55 -4.71
CA ARG A 57 -11.15 -0.32 -3.64
C ARG A 57 -9.90 -1.14 -3.88
N GLU A 58 -8.75 -0.49 -3.84
CA GLU A 58 -7.45 -1.13 -4.01
C GLU A 58 -6.78 -1.47 -2.68
N PHE A 59 -6.21 -2.67 -2.60
CA PHE A 59 -5.45 -3.18 -1.46
C PHE A 59 -4.01 -3.46 -1.91
N GLY A 60 -3.09 -2.55 -1.63
CA GLY A 60 -1.69 -2.66 -2.02
C GLY A 60 -0.95 -3.80 -1.30
N PHE A 61 -0.15 -4.56 -2.05
CA PHE A 61 0.60 -5.70 -1.52
C PHE A 61 2.02 -5.40 -1.06
N TRP A 62 2.57 -4.22 -1.38
CA TRP A 62 3.98 -3.95 -1.11
C TRP A 62 4.33 -4.11 0.38
N ASN A 63 3.63 -3.39 1.25
CA ASN A 63 3.92 -3.39 2.70
C ASN A 63 3.68 -4.77 3.33
N ILE A 64 2.52 -5.37 3.07
CA ILE A 64 2.18 -6.68 3.63
C ILE A 64 3.07 -7.80 3.07
N GLY A 65 3.46 -7.69 1.79
CA GLY A 65 4.41 -8.58 1.15
C GLY A 65 5.78 -8.50 1.80
N ALA A 66 6.27 -7.30 2.11
CA ALA A 66 7.55 -7.10 2.80
C ALA A 66 7.53 -7.72 4.21
N ILE A 67 6.45 -7.52 4.97
CA ILE A 67 6.29 -8.16 6.29
C ILE A 67 6.26 -9.69 6.15
N CYS A 68 5.54 -10.23 5.17
CA CYS A 68 5.51 -11.67 4.92
C CYS A 68 6.90 -12.19 4.53
N TYR A 69 7.67 -11.45 3.73
CA TYR A 69 9.02 -11.85 3.32
C TYR A 69 9.95 -12.09 4.53
N GLU A 70 9.79 -11.34 5.61
CA GLU A 70 10.57 -11.50 6.84
C GLU A 70 10.08 -12.63 7.76
N GLN A 71 8.95 -13.27 7.42
CA GLN A 71 8.32 -14.29 8.25
C GLN A 71 8.31 -15.67 7.58
N PRO A 72 8.32 -16.76 8.36
CA PRO A 72 8.05 -18.09 7.82
C PRO A 72 6.69 -18.14 7.12
N GLN A 73 6.62 -18.82 5.97
CA GLN A 73 5.39 -18.92 5.16
C GLN A 73 4.16 -19.41 5.93
N ALA A 74 4.34 -20.29 6.92
CA ALA A 74 3.26 -20.77 7.77
C ALA A 74 2.55 -19.66 8.55
N LYS A 75 3.19 -18.50 8.75
CA LYS A 75 2.61 -17.33 9.41
C LYS A 75 1.91 -16.36 8.45
N TRP A 76 2.14 -16.48 7.14
CA TRP A 76 1.68 -15.48 6.17
C TRP A 76 0.16 -15.30 6.21
N ARG A 77 -0.61 -16.38 6.32
CA ARG A 77 -2.07 -16.30 6.39
C ARG A 77 -2.55 -15.40 7.53
N GLY A 78 -2.03 -15.62 8.74
CA GLY A 78 -2.38 -14.80 9.91
C GLY A 78 -1.95 -13.35 9.75
N VAL A 79 -0.74 -13.12 9.26
CA VAL A 79 -0.21 -11.76 9.02
C VAL A 79 -1.06 -10.99 8.00
N ILE A 80 -1.47 -11.64 6.91
CA ILE A 80 -2.34 -11.05 5.89
C ILE A 80 -3.72 -10.76 6.47
N ALA A 81 -4.33 -11.72 7.19
CA ALA A 81 -5.65 -11.54 7.79
C ALA A 81 -5.67 -10.38 8.80
N ASP A 82 -4.68 -10.33 9.69
CA ASP A 82 -4.55 -9.26 10.68
C ASP A 82 -4.40 -7.88 10.01
N HIS A 83 -3.60 -7.80 8.94
CA HIS A 83 -3.41 -6.56 8.19
C HIS A 83 -4.69 -6.13 7.48
N LEU A 84 -5.36 -7.04 6.78
CA LEU A 84 -6.61 -6.74 6.08
C LEU A 84 -7.70 -6.31 7.06
N GLN A 85 -7.79 -6.94 8.23
CA GLN A 85 -8.75 -6.52 9.26
C GLN A 85 -8.51 -5.07 9.70
N ARG A 86 -7.25 -4.65 9.87
CA ARG A 86 -6.93 -3.26 10.21
C ARG A 86 -7.21 -2.28 9.08
N VAL A 87 -6.88 -2.64 7.84
CA VAL A 87 -7.19 -1.81 6.67
C VAL A 87 -8.70 -1.63 6.52
N LEU A 88 -9.49 -2.71 6.65
CA LEU A 88 -10.95 -2.62 6.57
C LEU A 88 -11.53 -1.79 7.70
N ALA A 89 -11.04 -1.95 8.93
CA ALA A 89 -11.45 -1.13 10.06
C ALA A 89 -11.15 0.36 9.84
N SER A 90 -10.11 0.70 9.08
CA SER A 90 -9.76 2.09 8.76
C SER A 90 -10.76 2.77 7.82
N PHE A 91 -11.47 2.01 6.97
CA PHE A 91 -12.52 2.57 6.10
C PHE A 91 -13.77 2.97 6.90
N GLU A 92 -14.04 2.29 8.00
CA GLU A 92 -15.15 2.59 8.92
C GLU A 92 -14.73 3.60 10.01
N ALA A 93 -13.45 3.96 10.07
CA ALA A 93 -12.95 4.88 11.07
C ALA A 93 -13.43 6.32 10.80
N PRO A 94 -13.61 7.15 11.84
CA PRO A 94 -13.86 8.57 11.67
C PRO A 94 -12.77 9.22 10.82
N ASP A 95 -13.16 10.24 10.03
CA ASP A 95 -12.21 11.03 9.26
C ASP A 95 -11.04 11.49 10.16
N PRO A 96 -9.79 11.05 9.88
CA PRO A 96 -8.62 11.35 10.71
C PRO A 96 -8.41 12.86 10.84
N PHE A 97 -8.77 13.65 9.82
CA PHE A 97 -8.68 15.11 9.84
C PHE A 97 -9.71 15.75 10.78
N GLY A 98 -10.75 15.01 11.18
CA GLY A 98 -11.77 15.43 12.14
C GLY A 98 -11.41 15.17 13.61
N VAL A 99 -10.52 14.20 13.87
CA VAL A 99 -10.25 13.70 15.24
C VAL A 99 -8.85 13.99 15.76
N LEU A 100 -7.84 14.10 14.88
CA LEU A 100 -6.47 14.34 15.29
C LEU A 100 -6.25 15.81 15.70
N ALA A 101 -5.41 16.00 16.72
CA ALA A 101 -4.95 17.34 17.10
C ALA A 101 -4.03 17.91 16.01
N SER A 102 -4.05 19.23 15.80
CA SER A 102 -3.28 19.88 14.72
C SER A 102 -1.78 19.58 14.77
N GLN A 103 -1.20 19.46 15.97
CA GLN A 103 0.22 19.13 16.14
C GLN A 103 0.54 17.70 15.67
N ASP A 104 -0.38 16.75 15.86
CA ASP A 104 -0.19 15.37 15.39
C ASP A 104 -0.32 15.29 13.87
N VAL A 105 -1.26 16.04 13.29
CA VAL A 105 -1.41 16.16 11.83
C VAL A 105 -0.11 16.71 11.24
N GLU A 106 0.40 17.82 11.75
CA GLU A 106 1.64 18.44 11.30
C GLU A 106 2.84 17.49 11.39
N ARG A 107 2.99 16.74 12.49
CA ARG A 107 4.11 15.80 12.68
C ARG A 107 4.06 14.57 11.79
N ARG A 108 2.88 14.17 11.36
CA ARG A 108 2.64 12.97 10.54
C ARG A 108 2.38 13.30 9.08
N THR A 109 2.37 14.58 8.72
CA THR A 109 2.21 15.02 7.35
C THR A 109 3.53 14.89 6.61
N PHE A 110 3.47 14.33 5.40
CA PHE A 110 4.62 14.17 4.53
C PHE A 110 4.23 14.36 3.07
N ALA A 111 5.23 14.66 2.24
CA ALA A 111 5.08 14.74 0.80
C ALA A 111 5.09 13.34 0.18
N ARG A 112 4.12 13.04 -0.68
CA ARG A 112 4.06 11.79 -1.45
C ARG A 112 3.97 12.08 -2.93
N LEU A 113 4.76 11.35 -3.71
CA LEU A 113 4.83 11.49 -5.16
C LEU A 113 3.85 10.54 -5.85
N TYR A 114 3.19 11.06 -6.87
CA TYR A 114 2.26 10.32 -7.71
C TYR A 114 2.54 10.62 -9.19
N ASP A 115 2.22 9.65 -10.05
CA ASP A 115 2.05 9.91 -11.48
C ASP A 115 0.76 10.72 -11.66
N GLU A 116 0.85 11.89 -12.27
CA GLU A 116 -0.28 12.79 -12.50
C GLU A 116 -1.44 12.08 -13.23
N ALA A 117 -1.10 11.25 -14.24
CA ALA A 117 -2.10 10.53 -15.02
C ALA A 117 -2.84 9.45 -14.21
N SER A 118 -2.28 9.04 -13.07
CA SER A 118 -2.88 8.02 -12.19
C SER A 118 -3.89 8.58 -11.19
N ILE A 119 -4.06 9.91 -11.11
CA ILE A 119 -4.93 10.57 -10.13
C ILE A 119 -6.16 11.21 -10.81
N PRO A 120 -7.30 10.51 -10.85
CA PRO A 120 -8.55 11.10 -11.33
C PRO A 120 -8.95 12.33 -10.51
N GLY A 121 -9.21 13.45 -11.19
CA GLY A 121 -9.68 14.69 -10.54
C GLY A 121 -8.64 15.34 -9.62
N ILE A 122 -7.36 15.29 -10.02
CA ILE A 122 -6.21 15.82 -9.28
C ILE A 122 -6.42 17.25 -8.72
N ASP A 123 -7.16 18.09 -9.42
CA ASP A 123 -7.51 19.46 -8.99
C ASP A 123 -8.26 19.52 -7.65
N SER A 124 -8.86 18.42 -7.20
CA SER A 124 -9.54 18.31 -5.89
C SER A 124 -8.56 18.26 -4.71
N TYR A 125 -7.27 18.09 -5.00
CA TYR A 125 -6.22 17.91 -4.02
C TYR A 125 -5.16 19.03 -4.17
N PRO A 126 -4.57 19.51 -3.06
CA PRO A 126 -3.44 20.42 -3.12
C PRO A 126 -2.21 19.64 -3.61
N HIS A 127 -1.60 20.11 -4.68
CA HIS A 127 -0.47 19.44 -5.32
C HIS A 127 0.48 20.44 -5.98
N ARG A 128 1.71 19.99 -6.25
CA ARG A 128 2.73 20.73 -6.99
C ARG A 128 3.40 19.80 -8.00
N GLU A 129 3.56 20.23 -9.24
CA GLU A 129 4.37 19.50 -10.21
C GLU A 129 5.85 19.53 -9.79
N LEU A 130 6.46 18.36 -9.61
CA LEU A 130 7.86 18.22 -9.25
C LEU A 130 8.74 17.99 -10.48
N ALA A 131 8.21 17.24 -11.45
CA ALA A 131 8.81 16.96 -12.75
C ALA A 131 7.67 16.61 -13.74
N PRO A 132 7.92 16.59 -15.07
CA PRO A 132 6.88 16.26 -16.04
C PRO A 132 6.16 14.95 -15.73
N GLY A 133 4.86 15.03 -15.46
CA GLY A 133 3.99 13.90 -15.11
C GLY A 133 4.16 13.36 -13.69
N ILE A 134 4.96 14.01 -12.83
CA ILE A 134 5.16 13.64 -11.43
C ILE A 134 4.72 14.80 -10.54
N VAL A 135 3.69 14.53 -9.73
CA VAL A 135 3.14 15.49 -8.78
C VAL A 135 3.48 15.11 -7.35
N GLU A 136 3.73 16.13 -6.54
CA GLU A 136 3.84 16.04 -5.10
C GLU A 136 2.49 16.40 -4.47
N MET A 137 2.01 15.59 -3.54
CA MET A 137 0.78 15.80 -2.78
C MET A 137 1.04 15.66 -1.28
N LEU A 138 0.21 16.30 -0.45
CA LEU A 138 0.27 16.13 0.99
C LEU A 138 -0.46 14.86 1.41
N ALA A 139 0.23 14.06 2.22
CA ALA A 139 -0.28 12.82 2.78
C ALA A 139 -0.10 12.82 4.31
N LEU A 140 -1.02 12.18 5.00
CA LEU A 140 -1.01 11.98 6.44
C LEU A 140 -0.73 10.51 6.73
N ASP A 141 0.33 10.26 7.50
CA ASP A 141 0.69 8.92 7.95
C ASP A 141 -0.21 8.47 9.11
N LEU A 142 -0.90 7.36 8.92
CA LEU A 142 -1.75 6.72 9.94
C LEU A 142 -1.17 5.35 10.27
N PRO A 143 -1.49 4.76 11.44
CA PRO A 143 -0.88 3.50 11.86
C PRO A 143 -1.01 2.36 10.84
N ASP A 144 -2.12 2.32 10.10
CA ASP A 144 -2.43 1.23 9.16
C ASP A 144 -2.64 1.69 7.71
N THR A 145 -2.80 3.00 7.47
CA THR A 145 -3.11 3.57 6.16
C THR A 145 -2.47 4.94 5.95
N VAL A 146 -2.62 5.49 4.75
CA VAL A 146 -2.21 6.85 4.44
C VAL A 146 -3.43 7.59 3.91
N ALA A 147 -3.72 8.77 4.45
CA ALA A 147 -4.78 9.64 3.95
C ALA A 147 -4.18 10.79 3.12
N VAL A 148 -4.73 11.04 1.94
CA VAL A 148 -4.31 12.18 1.11
C VAL A 148 -5.18 13.39 1.48
N PHE A 149 -4.56 14.55 1.66
CA PHE A 149 -5.30 15.78 1.95
C PHE A 149 -6.09 16.22 0.73
N ASN A 150 -7.35 16.62 0.92
CA ASN A 150 -8.04 17.49 -0.03
C ASN A 150 -7.83 18.97 0.34
N HIS A 151 -8.30 19.90 -0.50
CA HIS A 151 -8.15 21.34 -0.24
C HIS A 151 -8.80 21.78 1.08
N HIS A 152 -9.96 21.22 1.43
CA HIS A 152 -10.66 21.56 2.67
C HIS A 152 -9.81 21.22 3.91
N ASN A 153 -9.30 20.00 3.96
CA ASN A 153 -8.49 19.50 5.06
C ASN A 153 -7.15 20.23 5.14
N ALA A 154 -6.48 20.49 4.00
CA ALA A 154 -5.25 21.26 4.01
C ALA A 154 -5.46 22.68 4.57
N ASN A 155 -6.52 23.37 4.13
CA ASN A 155 -6.86 24.71 4.61
C ASN A 155 -7.19 24.73 6.11
N LYS A 156 -7.85 23.68 6.63
CA LYS A 156 -8.14 23.52 8.06
C LYS A 156 -6.87 23.55 8.92
N PHE A 157 -5.75 23.07 8.40
CA PHE A 157 -4.46 23.01 9.11
C PHE A 157 -3.44 24.06 8.64
N GLY A 158 -3.91 25.16 8.03
CA GLY A 158 -3.05 26.30 7.67
C GLY A 158 -2.57 26.30 6.21
N GLY A 159 -3.04 25.37 5.39
CA GLY A 159 -2.74 25.30 3.96
C GLY A 159 -1.42 24.59 3.65
N TRP A 160 -1.09 24.54 2.35
CA TRP A 160 0.07 23.82 1.84
C TRP A 160 1.39 24.26 2.48
N GLU A 161 1.65 25.57 2.56
CA GLU A 161 2.91 26.11 3.09
C GLU A 161 3.15 25.80 4.57
N ALA A 162 2.08 25.64 5.37
CA ALA A 162 2.20 25.29 6.79
C ALA A 162 2.51 23.79 6.99
N LEU A 163 2.00 22.95 6.08
CA LEU A 163 2.08 21.50 6.15
C LEU A 163 3.28 20.91 5.41
N GLN A 164 3.77 21.59 4.37
CA GLN A 164 5.00 21.23 3.67
C GLN A 164 6.21 21.76 4.47
N LYS A 165 6.85 20.89 5.24
CA LYS A 165 8.07 21.20 6.00
C LYS A 165 9.29 20.45 5.51
#